data_AF-J9D1Q1-F1
#
_entry.id   AF-J9D1Q1-F1
#
_cell.length_a   1.000
_cell.length_b   1.000
_cell.length_c   1.000
_cell.angle_alpha   90.00
_cell.angle_beta   90.00
_cell.angle_gamma   90.00
#
_symmetry.space_group_name_H-M   'P 1'
#
loop_
_entity.id
_entity.type
_entity.pdbx_description
1 polymer ?
#
loop_
_entity_poly.entity_id
_entity_poly.type
_entity_poly.pdbx_seq_one_letter_code
_entity_poly.pdbx_strand_id
1 'polypeptide(L)'
;MSYNEKQLNLYSFEKLISILGSKNYDIEKMINFFQFEFINDEVLNKIEMAAYSSIGVTLSDVDFTHIKTIIKLLLQKYIIVANLRNYVIARVTKIGPNLSALVGPLFAAKLISKANGLFNLIKLPSSTVQLLGAEKALFRSLKGKSNTPKYGIIYEKLSDFKEKGRMARFLATKISIASRIDYFGRYNTDIFGKALRKMVEQKLLNKKTKLTCEVLKEAYDTIHSI
;
A
#
# COMPACT_ATOMS: atom_id res chain seq x y z
N MET A 1 -4.14 -2.94 11.81
CA MET A 1 -5.24 -2.08 11.36
C MET A 1 -4.97 -1.60 9.96
N SER A 2 -5.76 -2.11 9.01
CA SER A 2 -5.58 -1.87 7.58
C SER A 2 -5.86 -0.40 7.25
N TYR A 3 -5.19 0.15 6.24
CA TYR A 3 -5.36 1.53 5.78
C TYR A 3 -6.82 1.90 5.46
N ASN A 4 -7.64 0.90 5.10
CA ASN A 4 -9.07 1.05 4.86
C ASN A 4 -9.86 1.34 6.14
N GLU A 5 -9.54 0.71 7.28
CA GLU A 5 -10.22 0.97 8.57
C GLU A 5 -9.99 2.42 9.04
N LYS A 6 -8.80 2.98 8.78
CA LYS A 6 -8.51 4.39 9.10
C LYS A 6 -9.24 5.39 8.19
N GLN A 7 -9.49 5.03 6.93
CA GLN A 7 -10.28 5.87 6.03
C GLN A 7 -11.76 5.85 6.42
N LEU A 8 -12.30 4.66 6.68
CA LEU A 8 -13.69 4.50 7.16
C LEU A 8 -13.96 5.32 8.43
N ASN A 9 -13.07 5.26 9.43
CA ASN A 9 -13.25 5.99 10.70
C ASN A 9 -13.32 7.53 10.54
N LEU A 10 -12.72 8.12 9.50
CA LEU A 10 -12.77 9.56 9.31
C LEU A 10 -14.01 10.02 8.52
N TYR A 11 -14.50 9.20 7.57
CA TYR A 11 -15.81 9.43 6.94
C TYR A 11 -16.94 9.40 7.99
N SER A 12 -16.85 8.51 8.98
CA SER A 12 -17.75 8.47 10.13
C SER A 12 -17.70 9.74 10.98
N PHE A 13 -16.50 10.32 11.14
CA PHE A 13 -16.26 11.51 11.98
C PHE A 13 -16.83 12.81 11.38
N GLU A 14 -16.78 13.00 10.06
CA GLU A 14 -17.44 14.15 9.41
C GLU A 14 -18.96 14.08 9.55
N LYS A 15 -19.55 12.89 9.30
CA LYS A 15 -20.99 12.69 9.45
C LYS A 15 -21.42 12.99 10.89
N LEU A 16 -20.66 12.52 11.88
CA LEU A 16 -20.82 12.85 13.30
C LEU A 16 -20.82 14.37 13.54
N ILE A 17 -19.81 15.10 13.07
CA ILE A 17 -19.71 16.55 13.32
C ILE A 17 -20.77 17.36 12.55
N SER A 18 -21.17 16.90 11.36
CA SER A 18 -22.25 17.55 10.60
C SER A 18 -23.59 17.49 11.34
N ILE A 19 -23.82 16.41 12.09
CA ILE A 19 -25.03 16.17 12.90
C ILE A 19 -24.95 16.89 14.26
N LEU A 20 -23.77 16.92 14.89
CA LEU A 20 -23.51 17.58 16.20
C LEU A 20 -23.58 19.13 16.15
N GLY A 21 -23.89 19.69 14.99
CA GLY A 21 -23.76 21.10 14.70
C GLY A 21 -24.89 22.04 15.09
N SER A 22 -25.91 21.54 15.77
CA SER A 22 -27.03 22.36 16.22
C SER A 22 -27.03 22.40 17.73
N LYS A 23 -27.23 23.60 18.30
CA LYS A 23 -27.34 23.85 19.75
C LYS A 23 -28.45 23.02 20.44
N ASN A 24 -29.29 22.33 19.67
CA ASN A 24 -30.20 21.30 20.13
C ASN A 24 -29.70 19.93 19.64
N TYR A 25 -29.23 19.12 20.59
CA TYR A 25 -28.86 17.73 20.38
C TYR A 25 -30.11 16.90 20.01
N ASP A 26 -30.49 16.87 18.73
CA ASP A 26 -31.50 15.92 18.23
C ASP A 26 -30.88 14.52 18.14
N ILE A 27 -30.80 13.85 19.29
CA ILE A 27 -30.28 12.48 19.44
C ILE A 27 -31.10 11.48 18.60
N GLU A 28 -32.40 11.72 18.40
CA GLU A 28 -33.24 10.90 17.53
C GLU A 28 -32.85 10.96 16.05
N LYS A 29 -32.31 12.10 15.56
CA LYS A 29 -31.74 12.19 14.21
C LYS A 29 -30.38 11.52 14.12
N MET A 30 -29.60 11.48 15.20
CA MET A 30 -28.39 10.67 15.27
C MET A 30 -28.72 9.19 15.08
N ILE A 31 -29.62 8.63 15.90
CA ILE A 31 -29.94 7.19 15.90
C ILE A 31 -30.48 6.71 14.55
N ASN A 32 -31.41 7.45 13.94
CA ASN A 32 -31.99 7.08 12.63
C ASN A 32 -30.98 7.17 11.46
N PHE A 33 -29.94 8.00 11.57
CA PHE A 33 -28.93 8.14 10.51
C PHE A 33 -27.73 7.19 10.70
N PHE A 34 -27.40 6.82 11.94
CA PHE A 34 -26.34 5.85 12.25
C PHE A 34 -26.71 4.39 12.01
N GLN A 35 -28.00 4.05 12.07
CA GLN A 35 -28.48 2.70 11.69
C GLN A 35 -28.11 2.30 10.25
N PHE A 36 -27.80 3.27 9.37
CA PHE A 36 -27.45 3.00 7.98
C PHE A 36 -25.96 2.75 7.70
N GLU A 37 -25.02 3.10 8.59
CA GLU A 37 -23.58 2.85 8.33
C GLU A 37 -22.75 2.61 9.61
N PHE A 38 -22.36 1.34 9.81
CA PHE A 38 -21.11 0.86 10.45
C PHE A 38 -20.70 1.43 11.83
N ILE A 39 -21.61 1.98 12.63
CA ILE A 39 -21.34 2.28 14.05
C ILE A 39 -22.13 1.30 14.91
N ASN A 40 -21.42 0.50 15.72
CA ASN A 40 -22.05 -0.41 16.68
C ASN A 40 -22.85 0.42 17.71
N ASP A 41 -24.03 -0.07 18.10
CA ASP A 41 -24.91 0.58 19.08
C ASP A 41 -24.19 0.89 20.41
N GLU A 42 -23.22 0.06 20.80
CA GLU A 42 -22.36 0.31 21.98
C GLU A 42 -21.53 1.60 21.89
N VAL A 43 -21.03 1.94 20.70
CA VAL A 43 -20.21 3.14 20.48
C VAL A 43 -21.11 4.37 20.46
N LEU A 44 -22.32 4.25 19.90
CA LEU A 44 -23.31 5.32 19.88
C LEU A 44 -23.73 5.71 21.31
N ASN A 45 -24.06 4.72 22.14
CA ASN A 45 -24.40 4.93 23.56
C ASN A 45 -23.26 5.60 24.34
N LYS A 46 -22.00 5.25 24.05
CA LYS A 46 -20.83 5.90 24.67
C LYS A 46 -20.68 7.36 24.24
N ILE A 47 -20.95 7.68 22.98
CA ILE A 47 -20.91 9.05 22.47
C ILE A 47 -22.01 9.89 23.12
N GLU A 48 -23.22 9.34 23.28
CA GLU A 48 -24.31 10.02 23.97
C GLU A 48 -23.99 10.30 25.43
N MET A 49 -23.52 9.29 26.18
CA MET A 49 -23.09 9.48 27.58
C MET A 49 -21.97 10.51 27.71
N ALA A 50 -21.02 10.52 26.76
CA ALA A 50 -19.94 11.50 26.72
C ALA A 50 -20.44 12.92 26.38
N ALA A 51 -21.46 13.04 25.53
CA ALA A 51 -22.07 14.32 25.20
C ALA A 51 -22.81 14.92 26.41
N TYR A 52 -23.60 14.12 27.13
CA TYR A 52 -24.32 14.56 28.34
C TYR A 52 -23.39 14.90 29.51
N SER A 53 -22.27 14.19 29.66
CA SER A 53 -21.27 14.44 30.71
C SER A 53 -20.23 15.49 30.32
N SER A 54 -20.31 16.07 29.12
CA SER A 54 -19.33 17.03 28.61
C SER A 54 -19.46 18.39 29.31
N ILE A 55 -18.38 18.79 29.99
CA ILE A 55 -18.21 20.13 30.60
C ILE A 55 -17.58 21.11 29.57
N GLY A 56 -17.65 20.78 28.29
CA GLY A 56 -16.96 21.51 27.22
C GLY A 56 -17.38 22.97 27.06
N VAL A 57 -16.66 23.69 26.20
CA VAL A 57 -16.96 25.09 25.87
C VAL A 57 -17.96 25.15 24.72
N THR A 58 -18.92 26.07 24.82
CA THR A 58 -19.85 26.37 23.73
C THR A 58 -19.09 27.00 22.56
N LEU A 59 -19.07 26.31 21.42
CA LEU A 59 -18.46 26.82 20.20
C LEU A 59 -19.29 27.98 19.63
N SER A 60 -18.61 29.00 19.08
CA SER A 60 -19.29 30.05 18.34
C SER A 60 -19.75 29.53 16.97
N ASP A 61 -20.78 30.16 16.40
CA ASP A 61 -21.29 29.77 15.08
C ASP A 61 -20.21 29.95 13.99
N VAL A 62 -19.32 30.94 14.15
CA VAL A 62 -18.17 31.18 13.26
C VAL A 62 -17.16 30.03 13.35
N ASP A 63 -16.79 29.60 14.55
CA ASP A 63 -15.87 28.46 14.73
C ASP A 63 -16.46 27.19 14.13
N PHE A 64 -17.77 27.00 14.28
CA PHE A 64 -18.47 25.86 13.71
C PHE A 64 -18.42 25.85 12.17
N THR A 65 -18.53 27.02 11.52
CA THR A 65 -18.35 27.12 10.07
C THR A 65 -16.92 26.78 9.62
N HIS A 66 -15.90 27.20 10.37
CA HIS A 66 -14.51 26.87 10.07
C HIS A 66 -14.22 25.38 10.23
N ILE A 67 -14.70 24.76 11.31
CA ILE A 67 -14.58 23.32 11.56
C ILE A 67 -15.22 22.53 10.41
N LYS A 68 -16.45 22.88 10.02
CA LYS A 68 -17.13 22.28 8.86
C LYS A 68 -16.32 22.40 7.58
N THR A 69 -15.69 23.55 7.35
CA THR A 69 -14.87 23.79 6.16
C THR A 69 -13.61 22.91 6.13
N ILE A 70 -12.89 22.82 7.26
CA ILE A 70 -11.69 21.96 7.39
C ILE A 70 -12.05 20.50 7.13
N ILE A 71 -13.16 20.06 7.71
CA ILE A 71 -13.69 18.70 7.57
C ILE A 71 -13.98 18.38 6.09
N LYS A 72 -14.70 19.26 5.39
CA LYS A 72 -14.95 19.14 3.94
C LYS A 72 -13.65 19.04 3.12
N LEU A 73 -12.65 19.87 3.43
CA LEU A 73 -11.35 19.84 2.76
C LEU A 73 -10.61 18.51 3.01
N LEU A 74 -10.70 17.97 4.22
CA LEU A 74 -10.14 16.66 4.54
C LEU A 74 -10.78 15.57 3.69
N LEU A 75 -12.11 15.52 3.56
CA LEU A 75 -12.76 14.52 2.69
C LEU A 75 -12.35 14.65 1.24
N GLN A 76 -12.33 15.87 0.71
CA GLN A 76 -11.87 16.10 -0.66
C GLN A 76 -10.46 15.52 -0.85
N LYS A 77 -9.55 15.77 0.09
CA LYS A 77 -8.21 15.15 0.08
C LYS A 77 -8.28 13.61 0.11
N TYR A 78 -9.15 12.99 0.91
CA TYR A 78 -9.30 11.54 0.94
C TYR A 78 -9.77 10.97 -0.39
N ILE A 79 -10.79 11.58 -0.99
CA ILE A 79 -11.32 11.20 -2.30
C ILE A 79 -10.22 11.32 -3.36
N ILE A 80 -9.50 12.44 -3.38
CA ILE A 80 -8.39 12.68 -4.32
C ILE A 80 -7.29 11.63 -4.15
N VAL A 81 -6.88 11.33 -2.92
CA VAL A 81 -5.84 10.31 -2.66
C VAL A 81 -6.31 8.92 -3.08
N ALA A 82 -7.58 8.56 -2.85
CA ALA A 82 -8.14 7.29 -3.29
C ALA A 82 -8.16 7.18 -4.82
N ASN A 83 -8.60 8.24 -5.51
CA ASN A 83 -8.63 8.31 -6.97
C ASN A 83 -7.21 8.22 -7.55
N LEU A 84 -6.25 8.96 -6.98
CA LEU A 84 -4.83 8.89 -7.39
C LEU A 84 -4.25 7.50 -7.17
N ARG A 85 -4.57 6.84 -6.05
CA ARG A 85 -4.13 5.47 -5.78
C ARG A 85 -4.65 4.51 -6.83
N ASN A 86 -5.93 4.59 -7.18
CA ASN A 86 -6.54 3.75 -8.21
C ASN A 86 -5.93 4.03 -9.59
N TYR A 87 -5.70 5.30 -9.92
CA TYR A 87 -5.01 5.71 -11.14
C TYR A 87 -3.59 5.11 -11.24
N VAL A 88 -2.80 5.21 -10.16
CA VAL A 88 -1.45 4.63 -10.12
C VAL A 88 -1.51 3.11 -10.28
N ILE A 89 -2.45 2.44 -9.61
CA ILE A 89 -2.64 0.99 -9.74
C ILE A 89 -2.92 0.63 -11.20
N ALA A 90 -3.92 1.26 -11.83
CA ALA A 90 -4.29 1.00 -13.23
C ALA A 90 -3.15 1.30 -14.22
N ARG A 91 -2.35 2.34 -13.96
CA ARG A 91 -1.24 2.70 -14.84
C ARG A 91 -0.08 1.71 -14.72
N VAL A 92 0.27 1.29 -13.51
CA VAL A 92 1.40 0.40 -13.27
C VAL A 92 1.08 -1.04 -13.68
N THR A 93 -0.16 -1.51 -13.53
CA THR A 93 -0.57 -2.81 -14.07
C THR A 93 -0.49 -2.86 -15.59
N LYS A 94 -0.72 -1.74 -16.29
CA LYS A 94 -0.56 -1.65 -17.75
C LYS A 94 0.91 -1.63 -18.19
N ILE A 95 1.77 -0.93 -17.45
CA ILE A 95 3.19 -0.75 -17.79
C ILE A 95 4.05 -1.97 -17.38
N GLY A 96 3.72 -2.59 -16.26
CA GLY A 96 4.46 -3.72 -15.71
C GLY A 96 3.52 -4.72 -15.04
N PRO A 97 2.79 -5.54 -15.82
CA PRO A 97 1.87 -6.53 -15.28
C PRO A 97 2.58 -7.61 -14.47
N ASN A 98 3.78 -8.06 -14.89
CA ASN A 98 4.49 -9.11 -14.18
C ASN A 98 5.07 -8.62 -12.86
N LEU A 99 5.66 -7.41 -12.87
CA LEU A 99 6.14 -6.76 -11.65
C LEU A 99 4.98 -6.49 -10.68
N SER A 100 3.84 -6.02 -11.19
CA SER A 100 2.63 -5.79 -10.38
C SER A 100 2.09 -7.09 -9.76
N ALA A 101 2.04 -8.18 -10.52
CA ALA A 101 1.61 -9.47 -10.01
C ALA A 101 2.58 -10.04 -8.95
N LEU A 102 3.89 -9.83 -9.13
CA LEU A 102 4.91 -10.33 -8.21
C LEU A 102 4.85 -9.66 -6.83
N VAL A 103 4.92 -8.32 -6.77
CA VAL A 103 5.08 -7.57 -5.51
C VAL A 103 3.85 -6.75 -5.09
N GLY A 104 2.89 -6.57 -6.00
CA GLY A 104 1.74 -5.70 -5.84
C GLY A 104 1.95 -4.33 -6.52
N PRO A 105 0.89 -3.71 -7.08
CA PRO A 105 1.00 -2.55 -7.96
C PRO A 105 1.58 -1.30 -7.26
N LEU A 106 1.23 -1.05 -6.00
CA LEU A 106 1.75 0.11 -5.26
C LEU A 106 3.24 -0.03 -4.92
N PHE A 107 3.68 -1.25 -4.61
CA PHE A 107 5.09 -1.51 -4.34
C PHE A 107 5.91 -1.47 -5.63
N ALA A 108 5.36 -1.99 -6.73
CA ALA A 108 5.93 -1.86 -8.07
C ALA A 108 6.10 -0.38 -8.47
N ALA A 109 5.07 0.44 -8.26
CA ALA A 109 5.13 1.89 -8.49
C ALA A 109 6.27 2.55 -7.71
N LYS A 110 6.43 2.17 -6.43
CA LYS A 110 7.49 2.69 -5.55
C LYS A 110 8.89 2.28 -6.03
N LEU A 111 9.07 1.04 -6.48
CA LEU A 111 10.34 0.57 -7.08
C LEU A 111 10.69 1.36 -8.33
N ILE A 112 9.73 1.52 -9.25
CA ILE A 112 9.91 2.27 -10.50
C ILE A 112 10.26 3.73 -10.21
N SER A 113 9.55 4.35 -9.26
CA SER A 113 9.82 5.72 -8.83
C SER A 113 11.23 5.87 -8.24
N LYS A 114 11.66 4.96 -7.37
CA LYS A 114 13.01 4.99 -6.79
C LYS A 114 14.12 4.79 -7.81
N ALA A 115 13.86 4.04 -8.87
CA ALA A 115 14.79 3.88 -9.98
C ALA A 115 14.73 5.02 -11.00
N ASN A 116 13.85 6.02 -10.84
CA ASN A 116 13.58 7.06 -11.84
C ASN A 116 13.10 6.52 -13.18
N GLY A 117 12.19 5.54 -13.15
CA GLY A 117 11.54 4.97 -14.34
C GLY A 117 11.85 3.50 -14.58
N LEU A 118 10.99 2.84 -15.35
CA LEU A 118 11.11 1.39 -15.62
C LEU A 118 12.38 1.07 -16.41
N PHE A 119 12.75 1.92 -17.37
CA PHE A 119 13.97 1.76 -18.16
C PHE A 119 15.24 1.80 -17.31
N ASN A 120 15.28 2.62 -16.27
CA ASN A 120 16.41 2.66 -15.36
C ASN A 120 16.38 1.45 -14.42
N LEU A 121 15.20 1.03 -13.96
CA LEU A 121 15.03 -0.14 -13.11
C LEU A 121 15.57 -1.43 -13.76
N ILE A 122 15.39 -1.63 -15.07
CA ILE A 122 15.87 -2.85 -15.75
C ILE A 122 17.40 -2.93 -15.88
N LYS A 123 18.07 -1.77 -15.91
CA LYS A 123 19.53 -1.66 -16.00
C LYS A 123 20.19 -2.00 -14.67
N LEU A 124 19.48 -1.82 -13.56
CA LEU A 124 20.03 -2.11 -12.24
C LEU A 124 20.30 -3.62 -12.09
N PRO A 125 21.44 -4.00 -11.48
CA PRO A 125 21.66 -5.38 -11.08
C PRO A 125 20.81 -5.73 -9.86
N SER A 126 20.58 -7.02 -9.64
CA SER A 126 19.77 -7.53 -8.51
C SER A 126 20.29 -7.04 -7.14
N SER A 127 21.61 -6.93 -6.97
CA SER A 127 22.23 -6.41 -5.75
C SER A 127 21.88 -4.94 -5.49
N THR A 128 21.81 -4.11 -6.52
CA THR A 128 21.36 -2.71 -6.38
C THR A 128 19.86 -2.65 -6.11
N VAL A 129 19.05 -3.48 -6.80
CA VAL A 129 17.60 -3.58 -6.54
C VAL A 129 17.31 -3.96 -5.08
N GLN A 130 18.11 -4.86 -4.50
CA GLN A 130 18.02 -5.25 -3.09
C GLN A 130 18.18 -4.06 -2.14
N LEU A 131 19.02 -3.09 -2.49
CA LEU A 131 19.42 -1.96 -1.66
C LEU A 131 18.70 -0.65 -2.02
N LEU A 132 17.78 -0.66 -3.00
CA LEU A 132 17.02 0.51 -3.41
C LEU A 132 16.34 1.19 -2.20
N GLY A 133 16.61 2.46 -1.98
CA GLY A 133 16.15 3.26 -0.84
C GLY A 133 17.03 3.20 0.42
N ALA A 134 18.09 2.38 0.45
CA ALA A 134 19.09 2.34 1.52
C ALA A 134 20.47 2.87 1.08
N GLU A 135 20.54 3.56 -0.05
CA GLU A 135 21.80 4.00 -0.67
C GLU A 135 22.59 4.92 0.26
N LYS A 136 21.93 5.88 0.91
CA LYS A 136 22.58 6.79 1.87
C LYS A 136 23.23 6.03 3.03
N ALA A 137 22.53 5.03 3.57
CA ALA A 137 23.05 4.20 4.65
C ALA A 137 24.22 3.33 4.17
N LEU A 138 24.12 2.80 2.94
CA LEU A 138 25.20 2.05 2.29
C LEU A 138 26.45 2.92 2.14
N PHE A 139 26.34 4.11 1.55
CA PHE A 139 27.48 5.00 1.36
C PHE A 139 28.09 5.47 2.69
N ARG A 140 27.28 5.66 3.73
CA ARG A 140 27.79 5.96 5.07
C ARG A 140 28.57 4.79 5.66
N SER A 141 28.08 3.56 5.50
CA SER A 141 28.78 2.36 5.99
C SER A 141 30.12 2.12 5.30
N LEU A 142 30.18 2.37 3.99
CA LEU A 142 31.42 2.28 3.21
C LEU A 142 32.48 3.27 3.68
N LYS A 143 32.08 4.50 4.06
CA LYS A 143 33.02 5.52 4.57
C LYS A 143 33.42 5.28 6.02
N GLY A 144 32.50 4.83 6.87
CA GLY A 144 32.66 4.80 8.32
C GLY A 144 32.94 3.43 8.94
N LYS A 145 33.23 2.38 8.15
CA LYS A 145 33.39 0.99 8.63
C LYS A 145 32.23 0.49 9.54
N SER A 146 31.03 1.01 9.34
CA SER A 146 29.84 0.58 10.07
C SER A 146 29.11 -0.55 9.33
N ASN A 147 28.14 -1.18 10.00
CA ASN A 147 27.37 -2.27 9.41
C ASN A 147 26.66 -1.83 8.12
N THR A 148 26.87 -2.60 7.06
CA THR A 148 26.23 -2.36 5.77
C THR A 148 24.75 -2.75 5.81
N PRO A 149 23.84 -1.95 5.24
CA PRO A 149 22.44 -2.31 5.15
C PRO A 149 22.28 -3.53 4.23
N LYS A 150 21.42 -4.47 4.63
CA LYS A 150 21.16 -5.70 3.87
C LYS A 150 19.95 -5.60 2.92
N TYR A 151 19.13 -4.57 3.07
CA TYR A 151 17.90 -4.37 2.31
C TYR A 151 17.50 -2.90 2.33
N GLY A 152 16.81 -2.45 1.28
CA GLY A 152 16.18 -1.13 1.21
C GLY A 152 14.66 -1.20 1.36
N ILE A 153 13.93 -0.62 0.41
CA ILE A 153 12.45 -0.59 0.42
C ILE A 153 11.80 -1.98 0.44
N ILE A 154 12.52 -3.02 -0.01
CA ILE A 154 12.09 -4.42 0.02
C ILE A 154 11.85 -4.91 1.47
N TYR A 155 12.44 -4.25 2.47
CA TYR A 155 12.20 -4.56 3.88
C TYR A 155 10.74 -4.48 4.29
N GLU A 156 9.99 -3.50 3.77
CA GLU A 156 8.58 -3.29 4.11
C GLU A 156 7.73 -4.53 3.80
N LYS A 157 8.15 -5.36 2.84
CA LYS A 157 7.45 -6.59 2.46
C LYS A 157 7.91 -7.83 3.21
N LEU A 158 8.99 -7.72 3.99
CA LEU A 158 9.66 -8.83 4.66
C LEU A 158 9.71 -8.67 6.19
N SER A 159 8.91 -7.75 6.75
CA SER A 159 8.93 -7.40 8.18
C SER A 159 8.74 -8.60 9.11
N ASP A 160 7.96 -9.58 8.68
CA ASP A 160 7.47 -10.67 9.54
C ASP A 160 8.38 -11.91 9.49
N PHE A 161 9.44 -11.89 8.66
CA PHE A 161 10.30 -13.06 8.44
C PHE A 161 11.57 -13.05 9.28
N LYS A 162 12.01 -14.23 9.73
CA LYS A 162 13.26 -14.41 10.47
C LYS A 162 14.49 -14.18 9.57
N GLU A 163 14.55 -14.78 8.38
CA GLU A 163 15.68 -14.66 7.44
C GLU A 163 15.49 -13.55 6.38
N LYS A 164 15.35 -12.29 6.82
CA LYS A 164 15.04 -11.15 5.94
C LYS A 164 16.04 -10.93 4.82
N GLY A 165 17.34 -11.09 5.10
CA GLY A 165 18.41 -10.82 4.12
C GLY A 165 18.44 -11.81 2.95
N ARG A 166 18.29 -13.12 3.25
CA ARG A 166 18.26 -14.17 2.23
C ARG A 166 17.04 -14.02 1.33
N MET A 167 15.88 -13.73 1.93
CA MET A 167 14.65 -13.50 1.19
C MET A 167 14.70 -12.21 0.37
N ALA A 168 15.27 -11.13 0.89
CA ALA A 168 15.43 -9.87 0.16
C ALA A 168 16.27 -10.07 -1.12
N ARG A 169 17.37 -10.82 -1.04
CA ARG A 169 18.19 -11.16 -2.20
C ARG A 169 17.43 -12.02 -3.22
N PHE A 170 16.67 -13.00 -2.74
CA PHE A 170 15.85 -13.86 -3.61
C PHE A 170 14.78 -13.03 -4.34
N LEU A 171 14.05 -12.20 -3.61
CA LEU A 171 12.99 -11.35 -4.14
C LEU A 171 13.54 -10.30 -5.11
N ALA A 172 14.66 -9.63 -4.79
CA ALA A 172 15.31 -8.67 -5.70
C ALA A 172 15.71 -9.30 -7.05
N THR A 173 16.14 -10.57 -7.01
CA THR A 173 16.46 -11.32 -8.23
C THR A 173 15.21 -11.55 -9.07
N LYS A 174 14.07 -11.91 -8.45
CA LYS A 174 12.81 -12.10 -9.17
C LYS A 174 12.25 -10.79 -9.70
N ILE A 175 12.36 -9.70 -8.95
CA ILE A 175 11.98 -8.35 -9.38
C ILE A 175 12.77 -7.94 -10.62
N SER A 176 14.09 -8.18 -10.63
CA SER A 176 14.97 -7.84 -11.77
C SER A 176 14.62 -8.63 -13.03
N ILE A 177 14.19 -9.88 -12.88
CA ILE A 177 13.74 -10.70 -14.01
C ILE A 177 12.38 -10.19 -14.51
N ALA A 178 11.42 -10.01 -13.60
CA ALA A 178 10.08 -9.54 -13.95
C ALA A 178 10.09 -8.17 -14.63
N SER A 179 10.91 -7.22 -14.14
CA SER A 179 11.02 -5.88 -14.74
C SER A 179 11.58 -5.92 -16.17
N ARG A 180 12.53 -6.82 -16.44
CA ARG A 180 13.08 -7.01 -17.79
C ARG A 180 12.09 -7.67 -18.73
N ILE A 181 11.31 -8.63 -18.25
CA ILE A 181 10.23 -9.24 -19.02
C ILE A 181 9.16 -8.18 -19.34
N ASP A 182 8.79 -7.33 -18.39
CA ASP A 182 7.80 -6.27 -18.63
C ASP A 182 8.26 -5.24 -19.67
N TYR A 183 9.56 -4.92 -19.71
CA TYR A 183 10.07 -3.91 -20.64
C TYR A 183 10.40 -4.46 -22.04
N PHE A 184 11.01 -5.66 -22.12
CA PHE A 184 11.45 -6.26 -23.39
C PHE A 184 10.49 -7.32 -23.93
N GLY A 185 9.54 -7.79 -23.12
CA GLY A 185 8.62 -8.85 -23.48
C GLY A 185 7.69 -8.43 -24.60
N ARG A 186 7.47 -9.34 -25.56
CA ARG A 186 6.49 -9.14 -26.64
C ARG A 186 5.05 -9.20 -26.15
N TYR A 187 4.81 -9.94 -25.06
CA TYR A 187 3.47 -10.17 -24.51
C TYR A 187 3.31 -9.45 -23.17
N ASN A 188 2.32 -8.55 -23.09
CA ASN A 188 2.00 -7.81 -21.87
C ASN A 188 1.06 -8.63 -20.95
N THR A 189 1.50 -9.82 -20.55
CA THR A 189 0.74 -10.75 -19.70
C THR A 189 1.24 -10.73 -18.27
N ASP A 190 0.43 -11.19 -17.31
CA ASP A 190 0.80 -11.32 -15.89
C ASP A 190 1.23 -12.73 -15.47
N ILE A 191 1.30 -13.67 -16.43
CA ILE A 191 1.55 -15.09 -16.21
C ILE A 191 2.93 -15.32 -15.59
N PHE A 192 3.98 -14.67 -16.11
CA PHE A 192 5.32 -14.78 -15.55
C PHE A 192 5.37 -14.23 -14.12
N GLY A 193 4.72 -13.09 -13.88
CA GLY A 193 4.65 -12.47 -12.55
C GLY A 193 3.97 -13.37 -11.53
N LYS A 194 2.84 -14.00 -11.89
CA LYS A 194 2.13 -14.98 -11.06
C LYS A 194 2.99 -16.21 -10.77
N ALA A 195 3.69 -16.74 -11.77
CA ALA A 195 4.58 -17.89 -11.60
C ALA A 195 5.75 -17.57 -10.67
N LEU A 196 6.39 -16.41 -10.85
CA LEU A 196 7.47 -15.94 -9.98
C LEU A 196 6.98 -15.67 -8.55
N ARG A 197 5.76 -15.16 -8.39
CA ARG A 197 5.13 -14.97 -7.07
C ARG A 197 4.98 -16.28 -6.33
N LYS A 198 4.45 -17.32 -6.99
CA LYS A 198 4.35 -18.67 -6.40
C LYS A 198 5.70 -19.20 -5.94
N MET A 199 6.78 -18.96 -6.70
CA MET A 199 8.13 -19.35 -6.25
C MET A 199 8.56 -18.64 -4.98
N VAL A 200 8.28 -17.33 -4.86
CA VAL A 200 8.60 -16.55 -3.66
C VAL A 200 7.79 -17.07 -2.48
N GLU A 201 6.49 -17.30 -2.64
CA GLU A 201 5.61 -17.86 -1.61
C GLU A 201 6.06 -19.26 -1.15
N GLN A 202 6.43 -20.15 -2.09
CA GLN A 202 7.02 -21.45 -1.76
C GLN A 202 8.32 -21.33 -0.96
N LYS A 203 9.16 -20.35 -1.32
CA LYS A 203 10.41 -20.08 -0.60
C LYS A 203 10.14 -19.56 0.80
N LEU A 204 9.10 -18.73 1.00
CA LEU A 204 8.68 -18.25 2.32
C LEU A 204 8.22 -19.40 3.21
N LEU A 205 7.57 -20.42 2.62
CA LEU A 205 7.16 -21.65 3.31
C LEU A 205 8.30 -22.67 3.49
N ASN A 206 9.55 -22.30 3.19
CA ASN A 206 10.73 -23.20 3.22
C ASN A 206 10.59 -24.48 2.38
N LYS A 207 9.72 -24.48 1.36
CA LYS A 207 9.56 -25.62 0.43
C LYS A 207 10.68 -25.61 -0.62
N LYS A 208 10.99 -26.79 -1.18
CA LYS A 208 11.89 -26.90 -2.34
C LYS A 208 11.26 -26.17 -3.52
N THR A 209 11.97 -25.21 -4.06
CA THR A 209 11.57 -24.43 -5.24
C THR A 209 12.23 -25.02 -6.48
N LYS A 210 11.47 -25.18 -7.57
CA LYS A 210 11.99 -25.51 -8.91
C LYS A 210 13.03 -24.48 -9.38
N LEU A 211 13.79 -24.81 -10.42
CA LEU A 211 14.70 -23.82 -11.01
C LEU A 211 13.90 -22.69 -11.67
N THR A 212 14.46 -21.48 -11.65
CA THR A 212 13.80 -20.31 -12.25
C THR A 212 13.57 -20.50 -13.75
N CYS A 213 14.51 -21.13 -14.45
CA CYS A 213 14.40 -21.39 -15.89
C CYS A 213 13.25 -22.34 -16.21
N GLU A 214 13.02 -23.39 -15.40
CA GLU A 214 11.91 -24.32 -15.57
C GLU A 214 10.56 -23.61 -15.41
N VAL A 215 10.41 -22.82 -14.35
CA VAL A 215 9.17 -22.08 -14.09
C VAL A 215 8.88 -21.05 -15.19
N LEU A 216 9.91 -20.41 -15.74
CA LEU A 216 9.75 -19.47 -16.85
C LEU A 216 9.40 -20.18 -18.16
N LYS A 217 9.93 -21.39 -18.40
CA LYS A 217 9.55 -22.22 -19.56
C LYS A 217 8.08 -22.64 -19.46
N GLU A 218 7.66 -23.18 -18.31
CA GLU A 218 6.25 -23.54 -18.08
C GLU A 218 5.30 -22.35 -18.33
N ALA A 219 5.69 -21.16 -17.87
CA ALA A 219 4.93 -19.93 -18.12
C ALA A 219 4.91 -19.53 -19.61
N TYR A 220 6.02 -19.71 -20.31
CA TYR A 220 6.13 -19.44 -21.75
C TYR A 220 5.27 -20.41 -22.58
N ASP A 221 5.30 -21.71 -22.25
CA ASP A 221 4.52 -22.74 -22.92
C ASP A 221 3.02 -22.50 -22.72
N THR A 222 2.63 -22.04 -21.53
CA THR A 222 1.24 -21.64 -21.22
C THR A 222 0.77 -20.50 -22.13
N ILE A 223 1.64 -19.54 -22.46
CA ILE A 223 1.30 -18.42 -23.36
C ILE A 223 1.12 -18.91 -24.80
N HIS A 224 1.90 -19.90 -25.25
CA HIS A 224 1.83 -20.41 -26.63
C HIS A 224 0.71 -21.43 -26.84
N SER A 225 0.13 -21.94 -25.76
CA SER A 225 -0.99 -22.88 -25.79
C SER A 225 -2.36 -22.19 -25.76
N ILE A 226 -2.38 -20.86 -25.63
CA ILE A 226 -3.58 -20.00 -25.61
C ILE A 226 -3.66 -19.22 -26.93
#